data_AF-A0A2V3IT42-F1
#
_entry.id   AF-A0A2V3IT42-F1
#
_cell.length_a   1.000
_cell.length_b   1.000
_cell.length_c   1.000
_cell.angle_alpha   90.00
_cell.angle_beta   90.00
_cell.angle_gamma   90.00
#
_symmetry.space_group_name_H-M   'P 1'
#
loop_
_entity.id
_entity.type
_entity.pdbx_description
1 polymer ?
#
loop_
_entity_poly.entity_id
_entity_poly.type
_entity_poly.pdbx_seq_one_letter_code
_entity_poly.pdbx_strand_id
1 'polypeptide(L)'
;MQNGHIAPILETTGVLSSCTRAVLYIGVPAVQELHSDGVTDKDPQGLTVVCGKWAQQVKNHLAYQNLSCNIVDSENFEEAYYEKITWLSTFNLIGMYYGSLLMSVVANDKADEAKKMMHELFGVVQQRTSISFVVEDSIERLLSYSRTLSTFSTSFSEYKSRNAFFYDHSKRVMARGEKDPSLTHSFYLQAFFQQHFKTPIPPANL
;
A
#
# COMPACT_ATOMS: atom_id res chain seq x y z
N MET A 1 13.50 7.23 2.74
CA MET A 1 12.30 6.40 2.97
C MET A 1 11.21 6.91 2.05
N GLN A 2 10.46 6.05 1.38
CA GLN A 2 9.44 6.43 0.40
C GLN A 2 8.16 5.65 0.64
N ASN A 3 7.01 6.31 0.56
CA ASN A 3 5.69 5.71 0.74
C ASN A 3 5.04 5.43 -0.63
N GLY A 4 5.38 4.30 -1.26
CA GLY A 4 4.78 3.90 -2.53
C GLY A 4 5.63 2.93 -3.34
N HIS A 5 5.16 2.63 -4.56
CA HIS A 5 5.72 1.68 -5.52
C HIS A 5 7.02 2.21 -6.14
N ILE A 6 8.13 2.03 -5.43
CA ILE A 6 9.47 2.44 -5.86
C ILE A 6 10.26 1.39 -6.64
N ALA A 7 9.79 0.14 -6.68
CA ALA A 7 10.55 -0.96 -7.29
C ALA A 7 10.95 -0.66 -8.74
N PRO A 8 10.07 -0.13 -9.61
CA PRO A 8 10.46 0.20 -10.99
C PRO A 8 11.61 1.22 -11.08
N ILE A 9 11.64 2.20 -10.18
CA ILE A 9 12.72 3.21 -10.14
C ILE A 9 14.02 2.54 -9.69
N LEU A 10 13.98 1.72 -8.65
CA LEU A 10 15.16 1.03 -8.13
C LEU A 10 15.71 -0.01 -9.11
N GLU A 11 14.87 -0.66 -9.92
CA GLU A 11 15.31 -1.56 -10.98
C GLU A 11 16.21 -0.84 -11.99
N THR A 12 15.91 0.42 -12.35
CA THR A 12 16.75 1.20 -13.28
C THR A 12 18.16 1.47 -12.75
N THR A 13 18.35 1.39 -11.44
CA THR A 13 19.67 1.58 -10.81
C THR A 13 20.53 0.32 -10.82
N GLY A 14 19.95 -0.86 -11.14
CA GLY A 14 20.63 -2.15 -11.15
C GLY A 14 21.01 -2.70 -9.76
N VAL A 15 20.73 -1.98 -8.66
CA VAL A 15 21.14 -2.40 -7.32
C VAL A 15 20.05 -3.12 -6.52
N LEU A 16 18.81 -3.22 -7.03
CA LEU A 16 17.66 -3.74 -6.29
C LEU A 16 17.93 -5.11 -5.65
N SER A 17 18.59 -6.01 -6.37
CA SER A 17 18.92 -7.37 -5.90
C SER A 17 20.01 -7.42 -4.81
N SER A 18 20.77 -6.33 -4.64
CA SER A 18 21.88 -6.23 -3.68
C SER A 18 21.56 -5.37 -2.46
N CYS A 19 20.45 -4.64 -2.48
CA CYS A 19 20.04 -3.74 -1.40
C CYS A 19 19.28 -4.47 -0.29
N THR A 20 19.44 -4.00 0.94
CA THR A 20 18.49 -4.30 2.01
C THR A 20 17.21 -3.52 1.75
N ARG A 21 16.06 -4.20 1.80
CA ARG A 21 14.75 -3.60 1.52
C ARG A 21 13.84 -3.85 2.72
N ALA A 22 13.05 -2.84 3.09
CA ALA A 22 12.12 -2.93 4.21
C ALA A 22 10.75 -2.39 3.80
N VAL A 23 9.70 -3.10 4.20
CA VAL A 23 8.32 -2.63 4.15
C VAL A 23 7.92 -2.27 5.57
N LEU A 24 7.69 -0.98 5.81
CA LEU A 24 7.43 -0.45 7.14
C LEU A 24 5.92 -0.29 7.38
N TYR A 25 5.44 -0.83 8.49
CA TYR A 25 4.11 -0.58 9.06
C TYR A 25 4.29 0.18 10.37
N ILE A 26 4.72 1.44 10.23
CA ILE A 26 5.00 2.32 11.35
C ILE A 26 4.28 3.63 11.07
N GLY A 27 3.48 4.10 12.01
CA GLY A 27 2.92 5.44 11.99
C GLY A 27 3.58 6.29 13.06
N VAL A 28 4.19 7.40 12.66
CA VAL A 28 4.74 8.41 13.59
C VAL A 28 3.87 9.67 13.47
N PRO A 29 2.96 9.93 14.43
CA PRO A 29 1.96 10.98 14.27
C PRO A 29 2.56 12.38 14.51
N ALA A 30 3.46 12.52 15.48
CA ALA A 30 4.27 13.72 15.69
C ALA A 30 5.57 13.39 16.43
N VAL A 31 6.46 14.39 16.52
CA VAL A 31 7.69 14.31 17.32
C VAL A 31 7.29 14.16 18.80
N GLN A 32 7.82 13.13 19.48
CA GLN A 32 7.52 12.74 20.88
C GLN A 32 6.18 12.04 21.13
N GLU A 33 5.35 11.80 20.10
CA GLU A 33 4.17 10.95 20.26
C GLU A 33 4.52 9.46 20.12
N LEU A 34 3.72 8.61 20.78
CA LEU A 34 3.85 7.15 20.66
C LEU A 34 3.65 6.75 19.19
N HIS A 35 4.63 6.01 18.66
CA HIS A 35 4.50 5.44 17.33
C HIS A 35 3.48 4.29 17.37
N SER A 36 2.76 4.14 16.26
CA SER A 36 2.00 2.92 15.98
C SER A 36 2.93 1.93 15.28
N ASP A 37 2.85 0.68 15.70
CA ASP A 37 3.53 -0.46 15.08
C ASP A 37 2.51 -1.30 14.28
N GLY A 38 3.00 -2.16 13.41
CA GLY A 38 2.20 -3.08 12.61
C GLY A 38 1.62 -4.26 13.40
N VAL A 39 1.69 -4.23 14.73
CA VAL A 39 1.21 -5.31 15.62
C VAL A 39 -0.29 -5.18 15.81
N THR A 40 -1.02 -6.26 15.52
CA THR A 40 -2.48 -6.32 15.61
C THR A 40 -2.94 -7.68 16.12
N ASP A 41 -4.24 -7.83 16.41
CA ASP A 41 -4.81 -9.14 16.76
C ASP A 41 -4.69 -10.16 15.62
N LYS A 42 -4.59 -9.69 14.37
CA LYS A 42 -4.40 -10.54 13.18
C LYS A 42 -2.92 -10.81 12.89
N ASP A 43 -2.03 -9.93 13.33
CA ASP A 43 -0.57 -10.03 13.15
C ASP A 43 0.16 -9.69 14.46
N PRO A 44 0.18 -10.61 15.45
CA PRO A 44 0.81 -10.36 16.74
C PRO A 44 2.34 -10.22 16.66
N GLN A 45 2.96 -10.66 15.56
CA GLN A 45 4.39 -10.49 15.29
C GLN A 45 4.71 -9.19 14.52
N GLY A 46 3.67 -8.45 14.11
CA GLY A 46 3.80 -7.20 13.36
C GLY A 46 3.95 -7.37 11.85
N LEU A 47 3.44 -6.40 11.10
CA LEU A 47 3.46 -6.39 9.62
C LEU A 47 4.78 -5.88 9.01
N THR A 48 5.67 -5.26 9.79
CA THR A 48 6.94 -4.74 9.27
C THR A 48 7.88 -5.88 8.89
N VAL A 49 8.35 -5.88 7.63
CA VAL A 49 9.28 -6.90 7.11
C VAL A 49 10.53 -6.31 6.51
N VAL A 50 11.63 -7.07 6.50
CA VAL A 50 12.91 -6.70 5.90
C VAL A 50 13.58 -7.91 5.24
N CYS A 51 14.27 -7.68 4.12
CA CYS A 51 15.11 -8.69 3.47
C CYS A 51 16.46 -8.09 3.02
N GLY A 52 17.43 -8.95 2.71
CA GLY A 52 18.73 -8.56 2.16
C GLY A 52 19.89 -8.53 3.17
N LYS A 53 21.07 -8.10 2.70
CA LYS A 53 22.37 -8.24 3.39
C LYS A 53 22.40 -7.70 4.83
N TRP A 54 21.70 -6.59 5.08
CA TRP A 54 21.70 -5.91 6.37
C TRP A 54 20.37 -6.04 7.14
N ALA A 55 19.56 -7.04 6.80
CA ALA A 55 18.25 -7.26 7.41
C ALA A 55 18.31 -7.37 8.94
N GLN A 56 19.32 -8.06 9.47
CA GLN A 56 19.50 -8.20 10.91
C GLN A 56 19.81 -6.87 11.60
N GLN A 57 20.62 -6.02 10.99
CA GLN A 57 20.97 -4.71 11.54
C GLN A 57 19.76 -3.77 11.54
N VAL A 58 18.92 -3.84 10.51
CA VAL A 58 17.64 -3.10 10.44
C VAL A 58 16.69 -3.59 11.55
N LYS A 59 16.51 -4.91 11.67
CA LYS A 59 15.67 -5.49 12.74
C LYS A 59 16.14 -5.06 14.13
N ASN A 60 17.45 -5.11 14.40
CA ASN A 60 18.01 -4.68 15.68
C ASN A 60 17.79 -3.19 15.97
N HIS A 61 17.88 -2.33 14.94
CA HIS A 61 17.59 -0.90 15.09
C HIS A 61 16.12 -0.63 15.43
N LEU A 62 15.20 -1.32 14.76
CA LEU A 62 13.77 -1.22 15.05
C LEU A 62 13.44 -1.74 16.46
N ALA A 63 14.03 -2.87 16.85
CA ALA A 63 13.85 -3.42 18.20
C ALA A 63 14.32 -2.48 19.32
N TYR A 64 15.41 -1.71 19.09
CA TYR A 64 15.86 -0.69 20.05
C TYR A 64 14.80 0.41 20.31
N GLN A 65 13.89 0.61 19.37
CA GLN A 65 12.75 1.54 19.47
C GLN A 65 11.44 0.83 19.85
N ASN A 66 11.49 -0.44 20.28
CA ASN A 66 10.31 -1.29 20.55
C ASN A 66 9.40 -1.49 19.33
N LEU A 67 9.95 -1.46 18.12
CA LEU A 67 9.22 -1.71 16.88
C LEU A 67 9.45 -3.15 16.39
N SER A 68 8.36 -3.80 16.00
CA SER A 68 8.38 -5.12 15.37
C SER A 68 9.09 -5.10 14.01
N CYS A 69 9.77 -6.20 13.69
CA CYS A 69 10.38 -6.40 12.39
C CYS A 69 10.68 -7.89 12.14
N ASN A 70 10.18 -8.39 11.02
CA ASN A 70 10.36 -9.77 10.59
C ASN A 70 11.36 -9.85 9.43
N ILE A 71 12.39 -10.68 9.58
CA ILE A 71 13.31 -10.97 8.48
C ILE A 71 12.67 -12.06 7.64
N VAL A 72 12.48 -11.77 6.35
CA VAL A 72 11.80 -12.66 5.41
C VAL A 72 12.67 -12.89 4.17
N ASP A 73 12.36 -13.94 3.41
CA ASP A 73 12.95 -14.15 2.09
C ASP A 73 12.41 -13.14 1.06
N SER A 74 12.91 -13.22 -0.16
CA SER A 74 12.51 -12.28 -1.21
C SER A 74 11.05 -12.43 -1.63
N GLU A 75 10.48 -13.63 -1.60
CA GLU A 75 9.11 -13.89 -2.06
C GLU A 75 8.10 -13.29 -1.09
N ASN A 76 8.26 -13.61 0.20
CA ASN A 76 7.47 -13.05 1.30
C ASN A 76 7.65 -11.51 1.40
N PHE A 77 8.82 -10.99 1.02
CA PHE A 77 9.02 -9.54 0.93
C PHE A 77 8.17 -8.89 -0.18
N GLU A 78 8.15 -9.47 -1.39
CA GLU A 78 7.35 -8.94 -2.49
C GLU A 78 5.85 -9.02 -2.18
N GLU A 79 5.39 -10.07 -1.50
CA GLU A 79 4.01 -10.18 -1.02
C GLU A 79 3.65 -9.00 -0.09
N ALA A 80 4.41 -8.81 1.00
CA ALA A 80 4.19 -7.71 1.93
C ALA A 80 4.32 -6.33 1.28
N TYR A 81 5.19 -6.20 0.28
CA TYR A 81 5.36 -4.99 -0.50
C TYR A 81 4.09 -4.66 -1.28
N TYR A 82 3.54 -5.60 -2.03
CA TYR A 82 2.32 -5.36 -2.80
C TYR A 82 1.08 -5.22 -1.90
N GLU A 83 1.01 -5.92 -0.76
CA GLU A 83 0.00 -5.64 0.27
C GLU A 83 0.03 -4.16 0.69
N LYS A 84 1.24 -3.63 0.97
CA LYS A 84 1.42 -2.23 1.36
C LYS A 84 0.99 -1.26 0.26
N ILE A 85 1.30 -1.55 -1.00
CA ILE A 85 0.93 -0.69 -2.14
C ILE A 85 -0.59 -0.70 -2.35
N THR A 86 -1.23 -1.88 -2.26
CA THR A 86 -2.69 -2.03 -2.30
C THR A 86 -3.35 -1.25 -1.17
N TRP A 87 -2.87 -1.40 0.06
CA TRP A 87 -3.36 -0.65 1.23
C TRP A 87 -3.25 0.86 1.06
N LEU A 88 -2.05 1.35 0.70
CA LEU A 88 -1.81 2.78 0.49
C LEU A 88 -2.75 3.36 -0.58
N SER A 89 -2.97 2.62 -1.66
CA SER A 89 -3.81 3.07 -2.77
C SER A 89 -5.27 3.12 -2.37
N THR A 90 -5.78 2.09 -1.71
CA THR A 90 -7.18 2.02 -1.29
C THR A 90 -7.52 3.06 -0.22
N PHE A 91 -6.80 3.04 0.90
CA PHE A 91 -7.20 3.83 2.07
C PHE A 91 -7.07 5.32 1.81
N ASN A 92 -5.96 5.75 1.19
CA ASN A 92 -5.79 7.17 0.88
C ASN A 92 -6.80 7.64 -0.15
N LEU A 93 -7.12 6.84 -1.17
CA LEU A 93 -8.02 7.27 -2.22
C LEU A 93 -9.47 7.38 -1.73
N ILE A 94 -9.96 6.39 -0.98
CA ILE A 94 -11.31 6.43 -0.38
C ILE A 94 -11.39 7.58 0.63
N GLY A 95 -10.44 7.68 1.56
CA GLY A 95 -10.51 8.72 2.59
C GLY A 95 -10.44 10.13 2.03
N MET A 96 -9.62 10.35 0.99
CA MET A 96 -9.54 11.65 0.32
C MET A 96 -10.82 12.00 -0.42
N TYR A 97 -11.47 11.04 -1.08
CA TYR A 97 -12.76 11.23 -1.74
C TYR A 97 -13.85 11.69 -0.76
N TYR A 98 -13.82 11.20 0.49
CA TYR A 98 -14.75 11.60 1.55
C TYR A 98 -14.26 12.79 2.40
N GLY A 99 -13.32 13.59 1.90
CA GLY A 99 -12.87 14.81 2.59
C GLY A 99 -11.77 14.58 3.62
N SER A 100 -10.79 13.75 3.30
CA SER A 100 -9.59 13.47 4.13
C SER A 100 -9.91 12.78 5.46
N LEU A 101 -10.66 11.66 5.39
CA LEU A 101 -10.97 10.85 6.57
C LEU A 101 -9.71 10.30 7.25
N LEU A 102 -9.83 9.95 8.52
CA LEU A 102 -8.81 9.17 9.23
C LEU A 102 -8.74 7.74 8.68
N MET A 103 -7.56 7.12 8.72
CA MET A 103 -7.34 5.73 8.29
C MET A 103 -8.28 4.76 9.01
N SER A 104 -8.47 4.94 10.32
CA SER A 104 -9.39 4.14 11.13
C SER A 104 -10.85 4.30 10.72
N VAL A 105 -11.26 5.52 10.33
CA VAL A 105 -12.64 5.79 9.87
C VAL A 105 -12.89 5.10 8.55
N VAL A 106 -11.92 5.09 7.62
CA VAL A 106 -12.04 4.29 6.39
C VAL A 106 -12.17 2.79 6.72
N ALA A 107 -11.38 2.29 7.68
CA ALA A 107 -11.38 0.88 8.09
C ALA A 107 -12.67 0.40 8.77
N ASN A 108 -13.41 1.32 9.39
CA ASN A 108 -14.62 1.03 10.15
C ASN A 108 -15.88 1.37 9.34
N ASP A 109 -15.98 2.60 8.84
CA ASP A 109 -17.22 3.15 8.27
C ASP A 109 -17.31 2.95 6.76
N LYS A 110 -16.17 2.68 6.11
CA LYS A 110 -16.04 2.43 4.67
C LYS A 110 -15.43 1.05 4.37
N ALA A 111 -15.56 0.12 5.32
CA ALA A 111 -14.94 -1.19 5.24
C ALA A 111 -15.33 -1.94 3.96
N ASP A 112 -16.62 -1.99 3.61
CA ASP A 112 -17.07 -2.73 2.42
C ASP A 112 -16.52 -2.15 1.12
N GLU A 113 -16.46 -0.82 1.00
CA GLU A 113 -15.86 -0.13 -0.14
C GLU A 113 -14.35 -0.42 -0.22
N ALA A 114 -13.66 -0.40 0.93
CA ALA A 114 -12.24 -0.71 1.03
C ALA A 114 -11.94 -2.17 0.68
N LYS A 115 -12.73 -3.13 1.17
CA LYS A 115 -12.62 -4.56 0.84
C LYS A 115 -12.77 -4.77 -0.65
N LYS A 116 -13.83 -4.20 -1.25
CA LYS A 116 -14.10 -4.30 -2.69
C LYS A 116 -12.93 -3.77 -3.52
N MET A 117 -12.42 -2.57 -3.20
CA MET A 117 -11.29 -2.00 -3.91
C MET A 117 -10.02 -2.83 -3.72
N MET A 118 -9.70 -3.28 -2.50
CA MET A 118 -8.52 -4.13 -2.28
C MET A 118 -8.61 -5.45 -3.04
N HIS A 119 -9.78 -6.09 -3.09
CA HIS A 119 -9.97 -7.32 -3.87
C HIS A 119 -9.67 -7.10 -5.37
N GLU A 120 -10.13 -5.98 -5.94
CA GLU A 120 -9.80 -5.59 -7.31
C GLU A 120 -8.27 -5.38 -7.48
N LEU A 121 -7.65 -4.63 -6.57
CA LEU A 121 -6.23 -4.29 -6.66
C LEU A 121 -5.32 -5.50 -6.48
N PHE A 122 -5.63 -6.42 -5.56
CA PHE A 122 -4.92 -7.70 -5.45
C PHE A 122 -5.03 -8.51 -6.74
N GLY A 123 -6.21 -8.56 -7.35
CA GLY A 123 -6.39 -9.18 -8.67
C GLY A 123 -5.50 -8.57 -9.75
N VAL A 124 -5.32 -7.24 -9.75
CA VAL A 124 -4.37 -6.57 -10.66
C VAL A 124 -2.93 -6.99 -10.39
N VAL A 125 -2.51 -7.11 -9.12
CA VAL A 125 -1.15 -7.57 -8.77
C VAL A 125 -0.92 -9.00 -9.29
N GLN A 126 -1.87 -9.91 -9.05
CA GLN A 126 -1.77 -11.32 -9.49
C GLN A 126 -1.77 -11.46 -11.02
N GLN A 127 -2.36 -10.52 -11.76
CA GLN A 127 -2.30 -10.48 -13.22
C GLN A 127 -1.00 -9.89 -13.77
N ARG A 128 -0.30 -9.05 -13.00
CA ARG A 128 0.87 -8.29 -13.44
C ARG A 128 2.20 -8.86 -12.95
N THR A 129 2.16 -9.75 -11.97
CA THR A 129 3.33 -10.24 -11.24
C THR A 129 3.20 -11.75 -11.04
N SER A 130 4.24 -12.39 -10.51
CA SER A 130 4.19 -13.79 -10.07
C SER A 130 3.67 -13.97 -8.64
N ILE A 131 3.31 -12.89 -7.95
CA ILE A 131 2.89 -12.93 -6.55
C ILE A 131 1.44 -13.41 -6.46
N SER A 132 1.18 -14.29 -5.49
CA SER A 132 -0.15 -14.79 -5.15
C SER A 132 -0.48 -14.45 -3.71
N PHE A 133 -1.76 -14.20 -3.43
CA PHE A 133 -2.24 -13.84 -2.10
C PHE A 133 -3.36 -14.78 -1.66
N VAL A 134 -3.45 -15.01 -0.36
CA VAL A 134 -4.73 -15.38 0.25
C VAL A 134 -5.51 -14.07 0.47
N VAL A 135 -6.22 -13.63 -0.57
CA VAL A 135 -6.77 -12.27 -0.68
C VAL A 135 -7.60 -11.85 0.55
N GLU A 136 -8.46 -12.73 1.05
CA GLU A 136 -9.30 -12.42 2.22
C GLU A 136 -8.47 -12.22 3.50
N ASP A 137 -7.43 -13.04 3.71
CA ASP A 137 -6.54 -12.92 4.87
C ASP A 137 -5.74 -11.61 4.78
N SER A 138 -5.19 -11.28 3.62
CA SER A 138 -4.51 -10.00 3.37
C SER A 138 -5.42 -8.81 3.65
N ILE A 139 -6.68 -8.85 3.17
CA ILE A 139 -7.67 -7.77 3.39
C ILE A 139 -7.96 -7.59 4.89
N GLU A 140 -8.20 -8.68 5.63
CA GLU A 140 -8.54 -8.59 7.06
C GLU A 140 -7.36 -8.11 7.90
N ARG A 141 -6.13 -8.52 7.57
CA ARG A 141 -4.89 -8.01 8.20
C ARG A 141 -4.74 -6.50 7.99
N LEU A 142 -4.91 -6.02 6.75
CA LEU A 142 -4.76 -4.60 6.43
C LEU A 142 -5.87 -3.75 7.06
N LEU A 143 -7.09 -4.26 7.16
CA LEU A 143 -8.16 -3.61 7.93
C LEU A 143 -7.82 -3.55 9.42
N SER A 144 -7.34 -4.65 10.00
CA SER A 144 -6.94 -4.70 11.41
C SER A 144 -5.88 -3.64 11.73
N TYR A 145 -4.84 -3.55 10.90
CA TYR A 145 -3.82 -2.50 11.03
C TYR A 145 -4.39 -1.10 10.87
N SER A 146 -5.25 -0.87 9.89
CA SER A 146 -5.82 0.46 9.64
C SER A 146 -6.65 0.97 10.81
N ARG A 147 -7.29 0.08 11.58
CA ARG A 147 -8.06 0.45 12.78
C ARG A 147 -7.17 0.98 13.91
N THR A 148 -5.89 0.58 13.97
CA THR A 148 -4.95 1.09 14.99
C THR A 148 -4.49 2.53 14.68
N LEU A 149 -4.65 2.99 13.44
CA LEU A 149 -4.23 4.31 12.97
C LEU A 149 -5.29 5.40 13.23
N SER A 150 -5.68 5.58 14.50
CA SER A 150 -6.79 6.46 14.89
C SER A 150 -6.52 7.96 14.76
N THR A 151 -5.27 8.38 14.65
CA THR A 151 -4.88 9.80 14.52
C THR A 151 -4.31 10.13 13.13
N PHE A 152 -4.18 9.16 12.24
CA PHE A 152 -3.58 9.35 10.92
C PHE A 152 -4.64 9.73 9.89
N SER A 153 -4.54 10.94 9.35
CA SER A 153 -5.36 11.38 8.23
C SER A 153 -4.90 10.72 6.93
N THR A 154 -5.86 10.42 6.06
CA THR A 154 -5.57 10.03 4.68
C THR A 154 -4.96 11.20 3.92
N SER A 155 -4.04 10.89 3.00
CA SER A 155 -3.36 11.89 2.20
C SER A 155 -3.10 11.38 0.79
N PHE A 156 -3.42 12.21 -0.19
CA PHE A 156 -3.04 11.98 -1.57
C PHE A 156 -1.78 12.77 -1.91
N SER A 157 -0.63 12.17 -1.65
CA SER A 157 0.62 12.59 -2.26
C SER A 157 1.08 11.43 -3.15
N GLU A 158 1.49 11.72 -4.39
CA GLU A 158 2.21 10.78 -5.26
C GLU A 158 1.35 9.76 -6.03
N TYR A 159 0.52 10.26 -6.95
CA TYR A 159 -0.19 9.41 -7.94
C TYR A 159 0.72 8.37 -8.60
N LYS A 160 1.91 8.78 -9.07
CA LYS A 160 2.85 7.91 -9.80
C LYS A 160 3.31 6.71 -8.98
N SER A 161 3.54 6.88 -7.68
CA SER A 161 4.04 5.79 -6.83
C SER A 161 2.91 4.99 -6.19
N ARG A 162 1.69 5.52 -6.03
CA ARG A 162 0.61 4.76 -5.37
C ARG A 162 -0.36 4.15 -6.38
N ASN A 163 -0.90 4.96 -7.28
CA ASN A 163 -2.09 4.60 -8.05
C ASN A 163 -1.81 4.28 -9.52
N ALA A 164 -0.71 4.77 -10.10
CA ALA A 164 -0.41 4.58 -11.51
C ALA A 164 -0.28 3.09 -11.91
N PHE A 165 0.38 2.27 -11.06
CA PHE A 165 0.51 0.84 -11.29
C PHE A 165 -0.84 0.15 -11.54
N PHE A 166 -1.87 0.49 -10.77
CA PHE A 166 -3.20 -0.11 -10.94
C PHE A 166 -3.92 0.50 -12.16
N TYR A 167 -3.96 1.82 -12.25
CA TYR A 167 -4.72 2.51 -13.28
C TYR A 167 -4.20 2.26 -14.71
N ASP A 168 -2.88 2.11 -14.88
CA ASP A 168 -2.32 1.74 -16.18
C ASP A 168 -2.70 0.33 -16.63
N HIS A 169 -2.86 -0.59 -15.67
CA HIS A 169 -3.36 -1.91 -15.98
C HIS A 169 -4.77 -1.83 -16.53
N SER A 170 -5.65 -1.09 -15.85
CA SER A 170 -7.02 -0.83 -16.31
C SER A 170 -7.06 -0.24 -17.71
N LYS A 171 -6.26 0.80 -17.99
CA LYS A 171 -6.19 1.40 -19.33
C LYS A 171 -5.75 0.37 -20.39
N ARG A 172 -4.75 -0.46 -20.10
CA ARG A 172 -4.27 -1.48 -21.04
C ARG A 172 -5.33 -2.55 -21.32
N VAL A 173 -6.02 -3.02 -20.28
CA VAL A 173 -7.09 -4.02 -20.41
C VAL A 173 -8.27 -3.44 -21.19
N MET A 174 -8.73 -2.23 -20.85
CA MET A 174 -9.82 -1.55 -21.57
C MET A 174 -9.49 -1.23 -23.03
N ALA A 175 -8.23 -0.91 -23.35
CA ALA A 175 -7.79 -0.68 -24.73
C ALA A 175 -7.92 -1.93 -25.62
N ARG A 176 -8.01 -3.13 -25.01
CA ARG A 176 -8.28 -4.40 -25.71
C ARG A 176 -9.77 -4.73 -25.82
N GLY A 177 -10.65 -3.84 -25.37
CA GLY A 177 -12.10 -4.04 -25.36
C GLY A 177 -12.62 -4.86 -24.18
N GLU A 178 -11.77 -5.16 -23.20
CA GLU A 178 -12.16 -5.87 -21.98
C GLU A 178 -12.73 -4.92 -20.91
N LYS A 179 -13.38 -5.48 -19.89
CA LYS A 179 -13.89 -4.70 -18.75
C LYS A 179 -12.76 -4.21 -17.86
N ASP A 180 -12.96 -3.08 -17.20
CA ASP A 180 -12.01 -2.55 -16.22
C ASP A 180 -11.81 -3.55 -15.05
N PRO A 181 -10.58 -4.09 -14.85
CA PRO A 181 -10.29 -5.05 -13.79
C PRO A 181 -10.29 -4.43 -12.38
N SER A 182 -10.20 -3.10 -12.27
CA SER A 182 -10.28 -2.36 -11.01
C SER A 182 -11.22 -1.16 -11.11
N LEU A 183 -12.47 -1.47 -11.47
CA LEU A 183 -13.54 -0.50 -11.71
C LEU A 183 -13.73 0.48 -10.54
N THR A 184 -13.73 -0.02 -9.31
CA THR A 184 -13.90 0.81 -8.12
C THR A 184 -12.70 1.74 -7.99
N HIS A 185 -11.46 1.23 -8.08
CA HIS A 185 -10.26 2.07 -8.03
C HIS A 185 -10.25 3.16 -9.11
N SER A 186 -10.51 2.81 -10.37
CA SER A 186 -10.58 3.76 -11.48
C SER A 186 -11.60 4.86 -11.25
N PHE A 187 -12.78 4.51 -10.74
CA PHE A 187 -13.84 5.47 -10.43
C PHE A 187 -13.38 6.50 -9.39
N TYR A 188 -12.89 6.05 -8.21
CA TYR A 188 -12.46 6.99 -7.17
C TYR A 188 -11.30 7.85 -7.64
N LEU A 189 -10.36 7.29 -8.42
CA LEU A 189 -9.22 8.02 -8.93
C LEU A 189 -9.64 9.13 -9.90
N GLN A 190 -10.56 8.83 -10.82
CA GLN A 190 -11.10 9.81 -11.76
C GLN A 190 -11.85 10.92 -11.02
N ALA A 191 -12.71 10.55 -10.08
CA ALA A 191 -13.45 11.51 -9.27
C ALA A 191 -12.52 12.41 -8.46
N PHE A 192 -11.50 11.83 -7.82
CA PHE A 192 -10.50 12.59 -7.07
C PHE A 192 -9.77 13.62 -7.94
N PHE A 193 -9.27 13.21 -9.12
CA PHE A 193 -8.59 14.13 -10.04
C PHE A 193 -9.50 15.24 -10.55
N GLN A 194 -10.75 14.92 -10.85
CA GLN A 194 -11.73 15.91 -11.29
C GLN A 194 -12.06 16.91 -10.18
N GLN A 195 -12.24 16.46 -8.94
CA GLN A 195 -12.61 17.31 -7.81
C GLN A 195 -11.45 18.18 -7.33
N HIS A 196 -10.23 17.62 -7.21
CA HIS A 196 -9.11 18.29 -6.55
C HIS A 196 -8.16 19.01 -7.52
N PHE A 197 -7.99 18.51 -8.74
CA PHE A 197 -7.07 19.10 -9.71
C PHE A 197 -7.76 19.73 -10.91
N LYS A 198 -9.03 19.38 -11.16
CA LYS A 198 -9.79 19.82 -12.36
C LYS A 198 -9.04 19.47 -13.66
N THR A 199 -8.27 18.39 -13.63
CA THR A 199 -7.49 17.89 -14.76
C THR A 199 -7.73 16.39 -14.95
N PRO A 200 -7.52 15.85 -16.17
CA PRO A 200 -7.45 14.41 -16.38
C PRO A 200 -6.33 13.78 -15.54
N ILE A 201 -6.45 12.47 -15.31
CA ILE A 201 -5.37 11.68 -14.70
C ILE A 201 -4.16 11.71 -15.64
N PRO A 202 -2.96 12.09 -15.14
CA PRO A 202 -1.78 12.17 -15.98
C PRO A 202 -1.38 10.78 -16.50
N PRO A 203 -0.71 10.71 -17.66
CA PRO A 203 -0.12 9.48 -18.12
C PRO A 203 0.88 9.00 -17.07
N ALA A 204 0.95 7.68 -16.86
CA ALA A 204 2.04 7.12 -16.12
C ALA A 204 3.25 7.08 -17.04
N ASN A 205 3.97 8.19 -17.11
CA ASN A 205 5.32 8.17 -17.65
C ASN A 205 6.17 7.44 -16.60
N LEU A 206 6.22 6.11 -16.68
CA LEU A 206 7.21 5.30 -15.96
C LEU A 206 8.55 5.41 -16.69
#